data_AF-A0A9D6RNE0-F1
#
_entry.id   AF-A0A9D6RNE0-F1
#
_cell.length_a   1.000
_cell.length_b   1.000
_cell.length_c   1.000
_cell.angle_alpha   90.00
_cell.angle_beta   90.00
_cell.angle_gamma   90.00
#
_symmetry.space_group_name_H-M   'P 1'
#
loop_
_entity.id
_entity.type
_entity.pdbx_description
1 polymer ?
#
loop_
_entity_poly.entity_id
_entity_poly.type
_entity_poly.pdbx_seq_one_letter_code
_entity_poly.pdbx_strand_id
1 'polypeptide(L)'
;MYRQGDVLIVPAPKLPLGKPLKTNVLAEGEITGHAHRLEGDGRLVRSGEELYLEVRDRSTLTHEEHGPVTLPKGLYQVIQQREFAPWLLDRSNAIPSNPLAAPTPRQQPSLELRQVGRLVEGVARASLTLAAAIVAGD
;
A
#
# COMPACT_ATOMS: atom_id res chain seq x y z
N MET A 1 -20.28 -0.99 4.36
CA MET A 1 -18.97 -0.74 3.70
C MET A 1 -18.81 0.75 3.54
N TYR A 2 -17.57 1.24 3.51
CA TYR A 2 -17.27 2.67 3.31
C TYR A 2 -16.31 2.82 2.13
N ARG A 3 -16.41 3.92 1.38
CA ARG A 3 -15.55 4.20 0.23
C ARG A 3 -15.03 5.63 0.31
N GLN A 4 -13.75 5.82 -0.01
CA GLN A 4 -13.15 7.13 -0.22
C GLN A 4 -12.16 6.99 -1.38
N GLY A 5 -12.40 7.67 -2.49
CA GLY A 5 -11.56 7.52 -3.69
C GLY A 5 -11.47 6.08 -4.17
N ASP A 6 -10.25 5.60 -4.34
CA ASP A 6 -9.89 4.23 -4.70
C ASP A 6 -9.81 3.30 -3.48
N VAL A 7 -10.03 3.76 -2.25
CA VAL A 7 -10.03 2.92 -1.05
C VAL A 7 -11.44 2.49 -0.65
N LEU A 8 -11.60 1.17 -0.49
CA LEU A 8 -12.79 0.54 0.08
C LEU A 8 -12.47 -0.06 1.45
N ILE A 9 -13.31 0.24 2.43
CA ILE A 9 -13.26 -0.27 3.80
C ILE A 9 -14.44 -1.23 4.00
N VAL A 10 -14.13 -2.52 4.07
CA VAL A 10 -15.13 -3.60 4.15
C VAL A 10 -15.07 -4.24 5.54
N PRO A 11 -16.19 -4.45 6.25
CA PRO A 11 -16.18 -5.15 7.53
C PRO A 11 -15.52 -6.53 7.42
N ALA A 12 -14.62 -6.84 8.37
CA ALA A 12 -13.98 -8.14 8.48
C ALA A 12 -14.49 -8.86 9.73
N PRO A 13 -14.79 -10.16 9.66
CA PRO A 13 -15.31 -10.92 10.82
C PRO A 13 -14.24 -11.12 11.92
N LYS A 14 -12.96 -11.07 11.55
CA LYS A 14 -11.82 -11.21 12.48
C LYS A 14 -10.58 -10.52 11.90
N LEU A 15 -9.65 -10.16 12.78
CA LEU A 15 -8.34 -9.65 12.40
C LEU A 15 -7.39 -10.86 12.22
N PRO A 16 -6.72 -11.01 11.06
CA PRO A 16 -5.80 -12.12 10.85
C PRO A 16 -4.50 -11.94 11.63
N LEU A 17 -3.76 -13.04 11.80
CA LEU A 17 -2.36 -12.97 12.23
C LEU A 17 -1.57 -12.26 11.12
N GLY A 18 -0.80 -11.24 11.51
CA GLY A 18 -0.10 -10.40 10.57
C GLY A 18 0.84 -9.42 11.26
N LYS A 19 1.64 -8.74 10.46
CA LYS A 19 2.60 -7.74 10.92
C LYS A 19 1.87 -6.42 11.22
N PRO A 20 1.92 -5.90 12.46
CA PRO A 20 1.44 -4.55 12.73
C PRO A 20 2.29 -3.52 11.99
N LEU A 21 1.64 -2.49 11.44
CA LEU A 21 2.32 -1.38 10.79
C LEU A 21 2.35 -0.17 11.72
N LYS A 22 3.46 0.58 11.72
CA LYS A 22 3.64 1.82 12.51
C LYS A 22 3.18 3.07 11.76
N THR A 23 2.26 2.91 10.81
CA THR A 23 1.74 3.99 9.95
C THR A 23 0.23 4.07 10.11
N ASN A 24 -0.32 5.26 9.86
CA ASN A 24 -1.75 5.49 9.71
C ASN A 24 -2.17 5.64 8.24
N VAL A 25 -1.25 5.44 7.29
CA VAL A 25 -1.52 5.47 5.85
C VAL A 25 -2.07 4.12 5.41
N LEU A 26 -3.31 4.12 4.93
CA LEU A 26 -4.00 2.95 4.39
C LEU A 26 -3.57 2.66 2.95
N ALA A 27 -3.49 3.71 2.14
CA ALA A 27 -3.06 3.66 0.74
C ALA A 27 -2.45 5.02 0.35
N GLU A 28 -1.47 4.98 -0.53
CA GLU A 28 -1.02 6.18 -1.26
C GLU A 28 -2.03 6.46 -2.37
N GLY A 29 -2.39 7.72 -2.55
CA GLY A 29 -3.27 8.16 -3.65
C GLY A 29 -2.55 8.15 -5.00
N GLU A 30 -3.29 8.40 -6.07
CA GLU A 30 -2.74 8.44 -7.44
C GLU A 30 -1.75 9.60 -7.65
N ILE A 31 -1.99 10.71 -6.96
CA ILE A 31 -1.11 11.88 -6.98
C ILE A 31 -0.04 11.71 -5.91
N THR A 32 1.23 11.87 -6.32
CA THR A 32 2.36 11.79 -5.40
C THR A 32 2.19 12.76 -4.23
N GLY A 33 2.12 12.22 -3.01
CA GLY A 33 1.96 12.99 -1.78
C GLY A 33 0.54 12.98 -1.21
N HIS A 34 -0.47 12.55 -1.98
CA HIS A 34 -1.81 12.32 -1.46
C HIS A 34 -1.89 10.93 -0.84
N ALA A 35 -2.62 10.79 0.25
CA ALA A 35 -2.75 9.50 0.93
C ALA A 35 -4.03 9.38 1.73
N HIS A 36 -4.58 8.17 1.75
CA HIS A 36 -5.68 7.81 2.63
C HIS A 36 -5.14 7.59 4.04
N ARG A 37 -5.44 8.51 4.96
CA ARG A 37 -4.92 8.51 6.33
C ARG A 37 -6.03 8.28 7.34
N LEU A 38 -5.75 7.46 8.34
CA LEU A 38 -6.61 7.35 9.51
C LEU A 38 -6.23 8.40 10.55
N GLU A 39 -7.21 9.16 11.01
CA GLU A 39 -7.15 10.04 12.16
C GLU A 39 -7.99 9.44 13.29
N GLY A 40 -7.34 9.07 14.40
CA GLY A 40 -7.99 8.45 15.56
C GLY A 40 -7.24 7.22 16.07
N ASP A 41 -7.90 6.47 16.97
CA ASP A 41 -7.33 5.24 17.52
C ASP A 41 -7.65 4.04 16.63
N GLY A 42 -6.66 3.66 15.82
CA GLY A 42 -6.69 2.44 15.05
C GLY A 42 -5.30 1.83 14.85
N ARG A 43 -5.28 0.64 14.26
CA ARG A 43 -4.06 -0.10 13.95
C ARG A 43 -4.20 -0.81 12.63
N LEU A 44 -3.19 -0.64 11.79
CA LEU A 44 -3.04 -1.40 10.56
C LEU A 44 -2.28 -2.71 10.79
N VAL A 45 -2.75 -3.76 10.15
CA VAL A 45 -2.13 -5.09 10.16
C VAL A 45 -2.02 -5.58 8.72
N ARG A 46 -0.83 -6.02 8.34
CA ARG A 46 -0.57 -6.65 7.05
C ARG A 46 -0.50 -8.16 7.20
N SER A 47 -1.31 -8.89 6.42
CA SER A 47 -1.30 -10.34 6.37
C SER A 47 -1.13 -10.76 4.91
N GLY A 48 0.06 -11.24 4.53
CA GLY A 48 0.41 -11.41 3.13
C GLY A 48 0.36 -10.09 2.36
N GLU A 49 -0.40 -10.07 1.26
CA GLU A 49 -0.63 -8.89 0.42
C GLU A 49 -1.82 -8.04 0.89
N GLU A 50 -2.61 -8.55 1.83
CA GLU A 50 -3.82 -7.90 2.30
C GLU A 50 -3.53 -6.93 3.45
N LEU A 51 -4.32 -5.86 3.50
CA LEU A 51 -4.27 -4.86 4.56
C LEU A 51 -5.58 -4.90 5.36
N TYR A 52 -5.44 -4.89 6.68
CA TYR A 52 -6.55 -4.86 7.63
C TYR A 52 -6.40 -3.68 8.57
N LEU A 53 -7.54 -3.16 9.00
CA LEU A 53 -7.66 -2.05 9.93
C LEU A 53 -8.51 -2.48 11.13
N GLU A 54 -7.93 -2.36 12.32
CA GLU A 54 -8.66 -2.35 13.58
C GLU A 54 -8.91 -0.90 13.99
N VAL A 55 -10.18 -0.52 14.12
CA VAL A 55 -10.60 0.78 14.68
C VAL A 55 -11.03 0.54 16.11
N ARG A 56 -10.32 1.11 17.10
CA ARG A 56 -10.58 0.89 18.53
C ARG A 56 -11.61 1.87 19.09
N ASP A 57 -11.63 3.08 18.54
CA ASP A 57 -12.62 4.11 18.80
C ASP A 57 -12.97 4.83 17.49
N ARG A 58 -14.10 5.55 17.46
CA ARG A 58 -14.58 6.31 16.29
C ARG A 58 -13.41 7.11 15.70
N SER A 59 -13.09 6.82 14.45
CA SER A 59 -11.96 7.39 13.72
C SER A 59 -12.43 7.94 12.38
N THR A 60 -11.62 8.79 11.76
CA THR A 60 -11.94 9.43 10.49
C THR A 60 -10.89 9.05 9.45
N LEU A 61 -11.34 8.64 8.28
CA LEU A 61 -10.48 8.46 7.11
C LEU A 61 -10.45 9.77 6.32
N THR A 62 -9.26 10.33 6.13
CA THR A 62 -9.02 11.59 5.43
C THR A 62 -8.17 11.38 4.19
N HIS A 63 -8.36 12.25 3.20
CA HIS A 63 -7.60 12.32 1.96
C HIS A 63 -7.64 13.77 1.46
N GLU A 64 -6.61 14.23 0.77
CA GLU A 64 -6.44 15.61 0.33
C GLU A 64 -7.55 16.05 -0.65
N GLU A 65 -8.07 15.13 -1.45
CA GLU A 65 -9.08 15.40 -2.50
C GLU A 65 -10.50 14.94 -2.16
N HIS A 66 -10.67 14.19 -1.06
CA HIS A 66 -11.95 13.57 -0.75
C HIS A 66 -12.46 13.98 0.62
N GLY A 67 -13.79 14.09 0.72
CA GLY A 67 -14.44 14.36 1.99
C GLY A 67 -14.09 13.30 3.04
N PRO A 68 -14.01 13.70 4.32
CA PRO A 68 -13.71 12.79 5.41
C PRO A 68 -14.80 11.71 5.55
N VAL A 69 -14.40 10.50 5.90
CA VAL A 69 -15.31 9.36 6.13
C VAL A 69 -15.16 8.87 7.57
N THR A 70 -16.22 8.99 8.36
CA THR A 70 -16.22 8.49 9.74
C THR A 70 -16.41 6.98 9.79
N LEU A 71 -15.51 6.30 10.49
CA LEU A 71 -15.51 4.86 10.72
C LEU A 71 -15.86 4.57 12.19
N PRO A 72 -16.89 3.77 12.48
CA PRO A 72 -17.14 3.30 13.83
C PRO A 72 -16.10 2.25 14.26
N LYS A 73 -16.00 2.02 15.57
CA LYS A 73 -15.24 0.92 16.16
C LYS A 73 -15.56 -0.40 15.44
N GLY A 74 -14.53 -1.14 15.04
CA GLY A 74 -14.71 -2.38 14.29
C GLY A 74 -13.44 -2.88 13.64
N LEU A 75 -13.58 -4.01 12.94
CA LEU A 75 -12.51 -4.64 12.16
C LEU A 75 -12.87 -4.54 10.68
N TYR A 76 -11.89 -4.19 9.86
CA TYR A 76 -12.09 -3.95 8.44
C TYR A 76 -10.95 -4.53 7.60
N GLN A 77 -11.28 -5.00 6.41
CA GLN A 77 -10.34 -5.17 5.31
C GLN A 77 -10.25 -3.86 4.52
N VAL A 78 -9.04 -3.47 4.17
CA VAL A 78 -8.74 -2.31 3.34
C VAL A 78 -8.40 -2.81 1.94
N ILE A 79 -9.18 -2.38 0.95
CA ILE A 79 -9.02 -2.79 -0.44
C ILE A 79 -8.76 -1.54 -1.25
N GLN A 80 -7.59 -1.48 -1.90
CA GLN A 80 -7.30 -0.45 -2.91
C GLN A 80 -7.82 -0.93 -4.27
N GLN A 81 -8.73 -0.16 -4.86
CA GLN A 81 -9.24 -0.39 -6.20
C GLN A 81 -8.14 -0.05 -7.20
N ARG A 82 -7.88 -0.95 -8.14
CA ARG A 82 -6.97 -0.69 -9.25
C ARG A 82 -7.76 -0.35 -10.49
N GLU A 83 -7.28 0.61 -11.27
CA GLU A 83 -7.84 0.88 -12.59
C GLU A 83 -7.65 -0.35 -13.49
N PHE A 84 -8.73 -0.75 -14.13
CA PHE A 84 -8.70 -1.85 -15.10
C PHE A 84 -8.39 -1.27 -16.47
N ALA A 85 -7.26 -1.65 -17.06
CA ALA A 85 -6.85 -1.31 -18.42
C ALA A 85 -7.35 -2.39 -19.40
N PRO A 86 -8.48 -2.21 -20.11
CA PRO A 86 -9.08 -3.28 -20.93
C PRO A 86 -8.19 -3.71 -22.10
N TRP A 87 -7.35 -2.79 -22.60
CA TRP A 87 -6.42 -3.05 -23.71
C TRP A 87 -5.29 -4.02 -23.35
N LEU A 88 -5.07 -4.34 -22.07
CA LEU A 88 -4.11 -5.36 -21.65
C LEU A 88 -4.62 -6.80 -21.85
N LEU A 89 -5.93 -6.98 -22.05
CA LEU A 89 -6.55 -8.29 -22.29
C LEU A 89 -6.60 -8.71 -23.76
N ASP A 90 -6.15 -7.87 -24.70
CA ASP A 90 -6.06 -8.26 -26.10
C ASP A 90 -4.88 -9.22 -26.32
N ARG A 91 -5.10 -10.49 -25.99
CA ARG A 91 -4.25 -11.62 -26.38
C ARG A 91 -5.03 -12.57 -27.27
N SER A 92 -5.66 -12.07 -28.33
CA SER A 92 -5.80 -12.78 -29.62
C SER A 92 -6.79 -12.06 -30.55
N ASN A 93 -6.21 -11.52 -31.64
CA ASN A 93 -6.79 -11.47 -32.98
C ASN A 93 -7.65 -10.23 -33.36
N ALA A 94 -6.98 -9.09 -33.65
CA ALA A 94 -7.33 -8.26 -34.80
C ALA A 94 -6.09 -7.51 -35.34
N ILE A 95 -5.75 -7.83 -36.59
CA ILE A 95 -4.76 -7.17 -37.45
C ILE A 95 -5.05 -5.65 -37.53
N PRO A 96 -4.04 -4.76 -37.50
CA PRO A 96 -4.26 -3.33 -37.67
C PRO A 96 -4.71 -3.02 -39.10
N SER A 97 -5.88 -2.42 -39.27
CA SER A 97 -6.34 -1.88 -40.56
C SER A 97 -6.29 -0.35 -40.64
N ASN A 98 -5.50 0.33 -39.79
CA ASN A 98 -5.12 1.72 -40.02
C ASN A 98 -3.81 2.12 -39.27
N PRO A 99 -2.72 2.52 -39.97
CA PRO A 99 -1.47 2.93 -39.33
C PRO A 99 -1.36 4.43 -38.97
N LEU A 100 -2.42 5.26 -39.06
CA LEU A 100 -2.35 6.67 -38.64
C LEU A 100 -3.30 6.99 -37.48
N ALA A 101 -2.80 6.85 -36.25
CA ALA A 101 -2.99 7.74 -35.10
C ALA A 101 -2.68 7.01 -33.78
N ALA A 102 -1.41 6.66 -33.55
CA ALA A 102 -0.94 6.51 -32.17
C ALA A 102 -0.72 7.92 -31.60
N PRO A 103 -1.16 8.25 -30.36
CA PRO A 103 -0.60 9.40 -29.67
C PRO A 103 0.89 9.10 -29.46
N THR A 104 1.75 9.88 -30.12
CA THR A 104 3.19 9.79 -29.93
C THR A 104 3.49 9.95 -28.44
N PRO A 105 4.21 9.03 -27.79
CA PRO A 105 4.74 9.27 -26.46
C PRO A 105 5.59 10.53 -26.55
N ARG A 106 5.24 11.56 -25.77
CA ARG A 106 6.04 12.78 -25.64
C ARG A 106 7.45 12.33 -25.25
N GLN A 107 8.42 12.55 -26.13
CA GLN A 107 9.83 12.33 -25.84
C GLN A 107 10.18 13.16 -24.60
N GLN A 108 10.47 12.49 -23.49
CA GLN A 108 11.26 13.10 -22.44
C GLN A 108 12.66 13.29 -23.04
N PRO A 109 13.24 14.51 -23.04
CA PRO A 109 14.61 14.67 -23.48
C PRO A 109 15.53 13.88 -22.55
N SER A 110 16.32 13.01 -23.18
CA SER A 110 17.42 12.23 -22.64
C SER A 110 18.45 13.13 -21.95
N LEU A 111 18.72 12.90 -20.67
CA LEU A 111 19.95 13.31 -20.00
C LEU A 111 20.74 12.04 -19.67
N GLU A 112 21.56 11.60 -20.62
CA GLU A 112 22.60 10.58 -20.37
C GLU A 112 23.82 11.23 -19.71
N LEU A 113 24.14 10.66 -18.54
CA LEU A 113 25.44 10.45 -17.89
C LEU A 113 26.47 11.58 -17.76
N ARG A 114 26.81 11.86 -16.50
CA ARG A 114 28.22 11.84 -16.07
C ARG A 114 28.45 10.85 -14.93
N GLN A 115 29.46 10.03 -15.17
CA GLN A 115 29.99 8.89 -14.44
C GLN A 115 31.06 9.32 -13.44
N VAL A 116 31.04 8.78 -12.21
CA VAL A 116 32.17 8.33 -11.35
C VAL A 116 31.59 7.94 -9.98
N GLY A 117 31.92 6.86 -9.29
CA GLY A 117 32.85 5.74 -9.47
C GLY A 117 32.61 4.73 -8.33
N ARG A 118 32.95 3.46 -8.58
CA ARG A 118 32.92 2.36 -7.58
C ARG A 118 33.96 2.57 -6.47
N LEU A 119 33.63 2.19 -5.23
CA LEU A 119 34.50 1.36 -4.41
C LEU A 119 33.66 0.52 -3.43
N VAL A 120 34.23 -0.63 -3.10
CA VAL A 120 33.65 -1.85 -2.52
C VAL A 120 34.08 -1.96 -1.04
N GLU A 121 33.41 -2.86 -0.33
CA GLU A 121 33.80 -3.53 0.93
C GLU A 121 33.31 -2.94 2.28
N GLY A 122 32.71 -3.82 3.09
CA GLY A 122 32.32 -3.51 4.48
C GLY A 122 31.44 -4.59 5.11
N VAL A 123 32.07 -5.66 5.58
CA VAL A 123 31.52 -6.81 6.31
C VAL A 123 31.01 -6.41 7.71
N ALA A 124 29.87 -6.96 8.18
CA ALA A 124 29.67 -7.27 9.60
C ALA A 124 28.62 -8.39 9.80
N ARG A 125 29.06 -9.46 10.46
CA ARG A 125 28.29 -10.64 10.91
C ARG A 125 27.84 -10.45 12.36
N ALA A 126 26.86 -11.27 12.76
CA ALA A 126 26.49 -11.68 14.13
C ALA A 126 25.79 -10.60 14.99
N SER A 127 24.75 -10.91 15.77
CA SER A 127 24.69 -12.05 16.71
C SER A 127 23.30 -12.61 16.90
N LEU A 128 23.23 -13.94 16.86
CA LEU A 128 22.20 -14.75 17.50
C LEU A 128 22.60 -14.88 18.98
N THR A 129 21.70 -14.58 19.92
CA THR A 129 21.83 -15.09 21.29
C THR A 129 20.45 -15.50 21.78
N LEU A 130 20.25 -16.81 21.78
CA LEU A 130 19.23 -17.52 22.53
C LEU A 130 19.79 -17.75 23.93
N ALA A 131 19.07 -17.36 24.97
CA ALA A 131 19.24 -17.92 26.30
C ALA A 131 17.89 -17.90 27.03
N ALA A 132 17.30 -19.08 27.15
CA ALA A 132 16.27 -19.39 28.11
C ALA A 132 16.88 -19.42 29.51
N ALA A 133 16.14 -18.95 30.52
CA ALA A 133 16.35 -19.33 31.91
C ALA A 133 15.01 -19.31 32.66
N ILE A 134 14.57 -20.52 33.00
CA ILE A 134 13.54 -20.84 33.99
C ILE A 134 14.26 -20.97 35.34
N VAL A 135 13.84 -20.22 36.36
CA VAL A 135 14.03 -20.43 37.82
C VAL A 135 12.94 -19.55 38.47
N ALA A 136 11.85 -20.03 39.07
CA ALA A 136 11.65 -20.83 40.29
C ALA A 136 12.06 -20.11 41.60
N GLY A 137 11.09 -19.83 42.49
CA GLY A 137 11.24 -19.34 43.89
C GLY A 137 10.68 -17.93 44.08
N ASP A 138 9.79 -17.60 45.02
CA ASP A 138 9.29 -18.26 46.24
C ASP A 138 7.75 -18.31 46.28
#